data_AF-A0A959TAY2-F1
#
_entry.id   AF-A0A959TAY2-F1
#
_cell.length_a   1.000
_cell.length_b   1.000
_cell.length_c   1.000
_cell.angle_alpha   90.00
_cell.angle_beta   90.00
_cell.angle_gamma   90.00
#
_symmetry.space_group_name_H-M   'P 1'
#
loop_
_entity.id
_entity.type
_entity.pdbx_description
1 polymer ?
#
loop_
_entity_poly.entity_id
_entity_poly.type
_entity_poly.pdbx_seq_one_letter_code
_entity_poly.pdbx_strand_id
1 'polypeptide(L)' 'MASGKLSPRQKMINMMYLVLTALLALNVSKEILDSFVTVNNGLENTKATLKEKMDETYGTFAQYASENQAKYGTSYAAA' A
#
# COMPACT_ATOMS: atom_id res chain seq x y z
N MET A 1 26.38 -26.21 0.87
CA MET A 1 27.08 -24.92 0.82
C MET A 1 28.57 -25.18 0.96
N ALA A 2 29.35 -24.92 -0.08
CA ALA A 2 30.70 -25.47 -0.28
C ALA A 2 31.69 -25.14 0.85
N SER A 3 31.83 -26.06 1.80
CA SER A 3 32.88 -26.07 2.84
C SER A 3 34.19 -26.61 2.26
N GLY A 4 34.70 -25.97 1.21
CA GLY A 4 36.07 -26.15 0.72
C GLY A 4 36.78 -24.80 0.78
N LYS A 5 38.06 -24.77 1.18
CA LYS A 5 38.85 -23.52 1.18
C LYS A 5 38.90 -22.99 -0.26
N LEU A 6 38.00 -22.06 -0.58
CA LEU A 6 37.95 -21.36 -1.86
C LEU A 6 39.34 -20.76 -2.14
N SER A 7 39.86 -21.00 -3.34
CA SER A 7 41.13 -20.40 -3.74
C SER A 7 41.02 -18.87 -3.67
N PRO A 8 42.13 -18.15 -3.41
CA PRO A 8 42.11 -16.68 -3.34
C PRO A 8 41.45 -16.04 -4.58
N ARG A 9 41.67 -16.62 -5.77
CA ARG A 9 41.00 -16.21 -7.01
C ARG A 9 39.48 -16.36 -6.96
N GLN A 10 38.97 -17.49 -6.47
CA GLN A 10 37.51 -17.71 -6.37
C GLN A 10 36.87 -16.78 -5.33
N LYS A 11 37.59 -16.44 -4.25
CA LYS A 11 37.12 -15.43 -3.29
C LYS A 11 37.01 -14.05 -3.94
N MET A 12 38.01 -13.63 -4.72
CA MET A 12 37.96 -12.36 -5.44
C MET A 12 36.81 -12.30 -6.45
N ILE A 13 36.61 -13.38 -7.22
CA ILE A 13 35.49 -13.48 -8.17
C ILE A 13 34.14 -13.38 -7.45
N ASN A 14 33.94 -14.13 -6.36
CA ASN A 14 32.70 -14.09 -5.59
C ASN A 14 32.46 -12.72 -4.95
N MET A 15 33.50 -12.05 -4.46
CA MET A 15 33.39 -10.68 -3.95
C MET A 15 33.02 -9.69 -5.06
N MET A 16 33.59 -9.83 -6.26
CA MET A 16 33.20 -8.99 -7.40
C MET A 16 31.73 -9.17 -7.80
N TYR A 17 31.23 -10.41 -7.80
CA TYR A 17 29.80 -10.65 -8.04
C TYR A 17 28.92 -10.00 -6.98
N LEU A 18 29.27 -10.13 -5.70
CA LEU A 18 28.53 -9.47 -4.62
C LEU A 18 28.56 -7.95 -4.74
N VAL A 19 29.70 -7.36 -5.08
CA VAL A 19 29.83 -5.91 -5.30
C VAL A 19 29.01 -5.47 -6.52
N LEU A 20 29.06 -6.21 -7.64
CA LEU A 20 28.29 -5.90 -8.84
C LEU A 20 26.77 -5.99 -8.58
N THR A 21 26.32 -7.04 -7.90
CA THR A 21 24.92 -7.20 -7.51
C THR A 21 24.49 -6.09 -6.55
N ALA A 22 25.34 -5.72 -5.59
CA ALA A 22 25.07 -4.59 -4.69
C ALA A 22 25.01 -3.25 -5.43
N LEU A 23 25.90 -3.01 -6.40
CA LEU A 23 25.87 -1.81 -7.24
C LEU A 23 24.59 -1.75 -8.07
N LEU A 24 24.18 -2.86 -8.71
CA LEU A 24 22.92 -2.92 -9.45
C LEU A 24 21.70 -2.69 -8.53
N ALA A 25 21.73 -3.21 -7.31
CA ALA A 25 20.67 -2.98 -6.31
C ALA A 25 20.67 -1.56 -5.74
N LEU A 26 21.83 -0.89 -5.65
CA LEU A 26 21.93 0.53 -5.28
C LEU A 26 21.42 1.45 -6.39
N ASN A 27 21.38 0.97 -7.64
CA ASN A 27 20.76 1.65 -8.76
C ASN A 27 19.24 1.36 -8.84
N VAL A 28 18.53 1.20 -7.71
CA VAL A 28 17.07 1.31 -7.71
C VAL A 28 16.72 2.69 -8.24
N SER A 29 16.09 2.74 -9.42
CA SER A 29 15.76 3.99 -10.10
C SER A 29 14.90 4.85 -9.18
N LYS A 30 15.28 6.12 -9.03
CA LYS A 30 14.48 7.13 -8.31
C LYS A 30 13.02 7.14 -8.79
N GLU A 31 12.81 6.83 -10.07
CA GLU A 31 11.49 6.74 -10.71
C GLU A 31 10.59 5.67 -10.05
N ILE A 32 11.16 4.56 -9.59
CA ILE A 32 10.40 3.51 -8.88
C ILE A 32 9.92 4.04 -7.53
N LEU A 33 10.78 4.76 -6.80
CA LEU A 33 10.42 5.36 -5.51
C LEU A 33 9.35 6.44 -5.68
N ASP A 34 9.50 7.30 -6.70
CA ASP A 34 8.52 8.34 -7.03
C ASP A 34 7.16 7.72 -7.46
N SER A 35 7.19 6.58 -8.16
CA SER A 35 5.98 5.81 -8.50
C SER A 35 5.29 5.28 -7.24
N PHE A 36 6.03 4.74 -6.27
CA PHE A 36 5.46 4.28 -5.00
C PHE A 36 4.82 5.43 -4.20
N VAL A 37 5.45 6.61 -4.16
CA VAL A 37 4.88 7.81 -3.53
C VAL A 37 3.58 8.22 -4.23
N THR A 38 3.56 8.19 -5.56
CA THR A 38 2.37 8.51 -6.35
C THR A 38 1.21 7.54 -6.06
N VAL A 39 1.51 6.24 -6.00
CA VAL A 39 0.51 5.21 -5.64
C VAL A 39 -0.01 5.44 -4.22
N ASN A 40 0.86 5.72 -3.25
CA ASN A 40 0.45 5.99 -1.88
C ASN A 40 -0.48 7.21 -1.79
N ASN A 41 -0.15 8.29 -2.47
CA ASN A 41 -0.99 9.49 -2.52
C ASN A 41 -2.35 9.19 -3.16
N GLY A 42 -2.38 8.39 -4.24
CA GLY A 42 -3.63 7.94 -4.86
C GLY A 42 -4.50 7.10 -3.91
N LEU A 43 -3.88 6.24 -3.10
CA LEU A 43 -4.58 5.43 -2.10
C LEU A 43 -5.13 6.30 -0.95
N GLU A 44 -4.35 7.24 -0.42
CA GLU A 44 -4.82 8.15 0.63
C GLU A 44 -5.96 9.04 0.13
N ASN A 45 -5.89 9.57 -1.09
CA ASN A 45 -6.99 10.31 -1.71
C ASN A 45 -8.24 9.44 -1.86
N THR A 46 -8.08 8.21 -2.35
CA THR A 46 -9.20 7.26 -2.49
C THR A 46 -9.86 6.97 -1.15
N LYS A 47 -9.07 6.73 -0.10
CA LYS A 47 -9.55 6.51 1.26
C LYS A 47 -10.31 7.73 1.79
N ALA A 48 -9.80 8.95 1.57
CA ALA A 48 -10.48 10.17 1.96
C ALA A 48 -11.83 10.32 1.26
N THR A 49 -11.87 10.14 -0.06
CA THR A 49 -13.12 10.19 -0.85
C THR A 49 -14.11 9.11 -0.44
N LEU A 50 -13.65 7.88 -0.17
CA LEU A 50 -14.52 6.81 0.32
C LEU A 50 -15.09 7.12 1.70
N LYS A 51 -14.28 7.72 2.58
CA LYS A 51 -14.74 8.14 3.89
C LYS A 51 -15.81 9.23 3.78
N GLU A 52 -15.56 10.26 2.97
CA GLU A 52 -16.52 11.34 2.73
C GLU A 52 -17.85 10.80 2.19
N LYS A 53 -17.78 9.92 1.18
CA LYS A 53 -18.97 9.29 0.59
C LYS A 53 -19.71 8.39 1.58
N MET A 54 -18.98 7.64 2.42
CA MET A 54 -19.60 6.88 3.51
C MET A 54 -20.34 7.81 4.47
N ASP A 55 -19.66 8.85 4.96
CA ASP A 55 -20.23 9.79 5.94
C ASP A 55 -21.48 10.48 5.37
N GLU A 56 -21.46 10.89 4.10
CA GLU A 56 -22.63 11.44 3.38
C GLU A 56 -23.77 10.42 3.25
N THR A 57 -23.45 9.18 2.89
CA THR A 57 -24.44 8.11 2.73
C THR A 57 -25.11 7.80 4.07
N TYR A 58 -24.34 7.64 5.15
CA TYR A 58 -24.89 7.43 6.49
C TYR A 58 -25.70 8.64 6.99
N GLY A 59 -25.25 9.86 6.70
CA GLY A 59 -26.01 11.08 7.01
C GLY A 59 -27.37 11.09 6.31
N THR A 60 -27.40 10.74 5.02
CA THR A 60 -28.65 10.64 4.23
C THR A 60 -29.57 9.54 4.76
N PHE A 61 -29.01 8.37 5.12
CA PHE A 61 -29.78 7.30 5.76
C PHE A 61 -30.39 7.73 7.10
N ALA A 62 -29.63 8.44 7.94
CA ALA A 62 -30.14 8.97 9.20
C ALA A 62 -31.27 10.00 8.99
N GLN A 63 -31.13 10.86 7.97
CA GLN A 63 -32.17 11.81 7.60
C GLN A 63 -33.46 11.09 7.19
N TYR A 64 -33.39 10.09 6.31
CA TYR A 64 -34.57 9.31 5.92
C TYR A 64 -35.20 8.52 7.07
N ALA A 65 -34.40 8.03 8.01
CA ALA A 65 -34.90 7.40 9.24
C ALA A 65 -35.69 8.39 10.11
N SER A 66 -35.27 9.66 10.17
CA SER A 66 -35.99 10.70 10.90
C SER A 66 -37.28 11.17 10.22
N GLU A 67 -37.27 11.31 8.89
CA GLU A 67 -38.42 11.81 8.11
C GLU A 67 -39.52 10.76 7.94
N ASN A 68 -39.16 9.47 7.90
CA ASN A 68 -40.09 8.36 7.68
C ASN A 68 -39.86 7.22 8.69
N GLN A 69 -39.93 7.58 9.98
CA GLN A 69 -39.64 6.69 11.11
C GLN A 69 -40.46 5.38 11.10
N ALA A 70 -41.71 5.43 10.66
CA ALA A 70 -42.59 4.26 10.56
C ALA A 70 -42.13 3.23 9.50
N LYS A 71 -41.37 3.64 8.48
CA LYS A 71 -40.91 2.78 7.38
C LYS A 71 -39.44 2.39 7.49
N TYR A 72 -38.59 3.27 8.02
CA TYR A 72 -37.14 3.06 8.05
C TYR A 72 -36.54 2.99 9.47
N GLY A 73 -37.30 3.32 10.52
CA GLY A 73 -36.79 3.32 11.89
C GLY A 73 -36.41 1.92 12.40
N THR A 74 -37.15 0.88 12.01
CA THR A 74 -36.84 -0.52 12.37
C THR A 74 -35.59 -1.05 11.67
N SER A 75 -35.37 -0.67 10.41
CA SER A 75 -34.16 -1.04 9.66
C SER A 75 -32.92 -0.24 10.10
N TYR A 76 -33.09 1.02 10.52
CA TYR A 76 -32.00 1.85 11.05
C TYR A 76 -31.56 1.39 12.45
N ALA A 77 -32.49 1.01 13.32
CA ALA A 77 -32.17 0.52 14.66
C ALA A 77 -31.45 -0.85 14.69
N ALA A 78 -31.48 -1.57 13.57
CA ALA A 78 -30.83 -2.87 13.39
C ALA A 78 -29.47 -2.79 12.66
N ALA A 79 -29.10 -1.61 12.14
CA ALA A 79 -27.84 -1.34 11.43
C ALA A 79 -26.79 -0.75 12.38
#